data_AF-A0AAJ0RJ14-F1
#
_entry.id   AF-A0AAJ0RJ14-F1
#
_cell.length_a   1.000
_cell.length_b   1.000
_cell.length_c   1.000
_cell.angle_alpha   90.00
_cell.angle_beta   90.00
_cell.angle_gamma   90.00
#
_symmetry.space_group_name_H-M   'P 1'
#
loop_
_entity.id
_entity.type
_entity.pdbx_description
1 polymer ?
#
loop_
_entity_poly.entity_id
_entity_poly.type
_entity_poly.pdbx_seq_one_letter_code
_entity_poly.pdbx_strand_id
1 'polypeptide(L)'
;MILKGLTWLVVLQLLGSVINLLLLPALPGPIIGMVLLFGLLLLRRGIPEPLEKTAALLLQYLPLLLIVPAAGIMTSSEALLADLPAIAAGLVLSLMVTVPFCGWLMQYLIRRTERRKENQL
;
A
#
# COMPACT_ATOMS: atom_id res chain seq x y z
N MET A 1 3.88 -22.75 -2.00
CA MET A 1 3.54 -22.66 -3.44
C MET A 1 3.01 -21.27 -3.75
N ILE A 2 3.53 -20.61 -4.77
CA ILE A 2 3.20 -19.21 -5.15
C ILE A 2 1.69 -19.05 -5.43
N LEU A 3 1.05 -20.06 -6.03
CA LEU A 3 -0.40 -20.08 -6.28
C LEU A 3 -1.22 -19.79 -5.03
N LYS A 4 -0.86 -20.35 -3.87
CA LYS A 4 -1.58 -20.12 -2.60
C LYS A 4 -1.49 -18.65 -2.16
N GLY A 5 -0.34 -18.02 -2.33
CA GLY A 5 -0.16 -16.59 -2.01
C GLY A 5 -0.97 -15.71 -2.97
N LEU A 6 -0.95 -16.04 -4.26
CA LEU A 6 -1.69 -15.29 -5.28
C LEU A 6 -3.20 -15.38 -5.06
N THR A 7 -3.73 -16.57 -4.76
CA THR A 7 -5.14 -16.76 -4.42
C THR A 7 -5.53 -15.90 -3.21
N TRP A 8 -4.67 -15.81 -2.19
CA TRP A 8 -4.95 -14.98 -1.02
C TRP A 8 -5.01 -13.49 -1.38
N LEU A 9 -4.04 -13.01 -2.16
CA LEU A 9 -4.02 -11.63 -2.65
C LEU A 9 -5.27 -11.31 -3.48
N VAL A 10 -5.64 -12.19 -4.41
CA VAL A 10 -6.81 -12.02 -5.29
C VAL A 10 -8.12 -12.08 -4.50
N VAL A 11 -8.27 -13.00 -3.55
CA VAL A 11 -9.49 -13.08 -2.73
C VAL A 11 -9.67 -11.81 -1.92
N LEU A 12 -8.60 -11.29 -1.29
CA LEU A 12 -8.65 -10.05 -0.53
C LEU A 12 -8.90 -8.83 -1.42
N GLN A 13 -8.32 -8.81 -2.62
CA GLN A 13 -8.59 -7.82 -3.66
C GLN A 13 -10.08 -7.80 -4.06
N LEU A 14 -10.67 -8.98 -4.30
CA LEU A 14 -12.08 -9.12 -4.66
C LEU A 14 -13.00 -8.69 -3.51
N LEU A 15 -12.67 -9.09 -2.27
CA LEU A 15 -13.39 -8.62 -1.08
C LEU A 15 -13.31 -7.10 -0.94
N GLY A 16 -12.13 -6.51 -1.15
CA GLY A 16 -11.96 -5.06 -1.19
C GLY A 16 -12.79 -4.38 -2.27
N SER A 17 -12.92 -5.01 -3.45
CA SER A 17 -13.77 -4.52 -4.54
C SER A 17 -15.26 -4.57 -4.20
N VAL A 18 -15.71 -5.63 -3.52
CA VAL A 18 -17.10 -5.73 -3.05
C VAL A 18 -17.40 -4.65 -2.01
N ILE A 19 -16.46 -4.39 -1.09
CA ILE A 19 -16.59 -3.33 -0.08
C ILE A 19 -16.54 -1.93 -0.70
N ASN A 20 -15.69 -1.72 -1.72
CA ASN A 20 -15.67 -0.47 -2.48
C ASN A 20 -17.07 -0.15 -3.04
N LEU A 21 -17.74 -1.14 -3.64
CA LEU A 21 -19.07 -0.96 -4.22
C LEU A 21 -20.14 -0.62 -3.18
N LEU A 22 -20.02 -1.14 -1.96
CA LEU A 22 -21.06 -1.04 -0.94
C LEU A 22 -20.85 0.11 0.07
N LEU A 23 -19.61 0.39 0.49
CA LEU A 23 -19.32 1.31 1.60
C LEU A 23 -18.40 2.47 1.22
N LEU A 24 -17.39 2.27 0.35
CA LEU A 24 -16.35 3.27 0.06
C LEU A 24 -16.08 3.40 -1.44
N PRO A 25 -17.02 3.97 -2.22
CA PRO A 25 -16.90 4.06 -3.68
C PRO A 25 -15.72 4.93 -4.13
N ALA A 26 -15.30 5.90 -3.30
CA ALA A 26 -14.17 6.77 -3.58
C ALA A 26 -12.80 6.06 -3.52
N LEU A 27 -12.69 4.91 -2.84
CA LEU A 27 -11.42 4.20 -2.66
C LEU A 27 -11.34 2.98 -3.58
N PRO A 28 -10.35 2.88 -4.47
CA PRO A 28 -10.15 1.70 -5.30
C PRO A 28 -10.14 0.40 -4.49
N GLY A 29 -10.83 -0.63 -5.00
CA GLY A 29 -10.86 -1.97 -4.41
C GLY A 29 -9.49 -2.53 -3.96
N PRO A 30 -8.37 -2.32 -4.72
CA PRO A 30 -7.06 -2.76 -4.27
C PRO A 30 -6.56 -2.16 -2.95
N ILE A 31 -6.85 -0.89 -2.71
CA ILE A 31 -6.42 -0.20 -1.49
C ILE A 31 -7.14 -0.81 -0.28
N ILE A 32 -8.44 -1.08 -0.43
CA ILE A 32 -9.24 -1.73 0.62
C ILE A 32 -8.74 -3.17 0.86
N GLY A 33 -8.44 -3.90 -0.20
CA GLY A 33 -7.85 -5.24 -0.11
C GLY A 33 -6.52 -5.26 0.66
N MET A 34 -5.67 -4.25 0.47
CA MET A 34 -4.42 -4.09 1.24
C MET A 34 -4.67 -3.85 2.73
N VAL A 35 -5.66 -3.01 3.08
CA VAL A 35 -6.02 -2.75 4.49
C VAL A 35 -6.58 -4.02 5.15
N LEU A 36 -7.44 -4.77 4.45
CA LEU A 36 -7.93 -6.07 4.91
C LEU A 36 -6.79 -7.06 5.12
N LEU A 37 -5.88 -7.16 4.16
CA LEU A 37 -4.70 -8.01 4.27
C LEU A 37 -3.88 -7.65 5.51
N PHE A 38 -3.61 -6.36 5.69
CA PHE A 38 -2.85 -5.86 6.82
C PHE A 38 -3.52 -6.21 8.16
N GLY A 39 -4.84 -6.00 8.29
CA GLY A 39 -5.61 -6.39 9.48
C GLY A 39 -5.54 -7.90 9.76
N LEU A 40 -5.63 -8.72 8.71
CA LEU A 40 -5.52 -10.17 8.84
C LEU A 40 -4.12 -10.61 9.28
N LEU A 41 -3.07 -9.98 8.75
CA LEU A 41 -1.68 -10.23 9.16
C LEU A 41 -1.42 -9.80 10.60
N LEU A 42 -2.01 -8.69 11.05
CA LEU A 42 -1.94 -8.26 12.45
C LEU A 42 -2.59 -9.31 13.39
N LEU A 43 -3.75 -9.85 13.01
CA LEU A 43 -4.42 -10.89 13.79
C LEU A 43 -3.63 -12.21 13.81
N ARG A 44 -3.04 -12.59 12.67
CA ARG A 44 -2.18 -13.78 12.57
C ARG A 44 -0.80 -13.65 13.22
N ARG A 45 -0.33 -12.42 13.47
CA ARG A 45 1.01 -12.11 14.00
C ARG A 45 2.17 -12.71 13.19
N GLY A 46 2.01 -12.83 11.88
CA GLY A 46 3.05 -13.38 11.00
C GLY A 46 2.66 -13.39 9.54
N ILE A 47 3.65 -13.35 8.67
CA ILE A 47 3.48 -13.38 7.21
C ILE A 47 3.66 -14.83 6.74
N PRO A 48 2.67 -15.42 6.05
CA PRO A 48 2.83 -16.75 5.48
C PRO A 48 3.92 -16.75 4.38
N GLU A 49 4.83 -17.73 4.42
CA GLU A 49 5.90 -17.89 3.41
C GLU A 49 5.39 -17.90 1.94
N PRO A 50 4.23 -18.53 1.60
CA PRO A 50 3.69 -18.45 0.25
C PRO A 50 3.27 -17.04 -0.17
N LEU A 51 2.79 -16.24 0.78
CA LEU A 51 2.35 -14.87 0.52
C LEU A 51 3.56 -13.96 0.27
N GLU A 52 4.59 -14.10 1.09
CA GLU A 52 5.85 -13.36 0.95
C GLU A 52 6.52 -13.63 -0.41
N LYS A 53 6.68 -14.91 -0.79
CA LYS A 53 7.26 -15.30 -2.08
C LYS A 53 6.47 -14.73 -3.26
N THR A 54 5.13 -14.71 -3.15
CA THR A 54 4.28 -14.17 -4.22
C THR A 54 4.38 -12.65 -4.31
N ALA A 55 4.36 -11.95 -3.17
CA ALA A 55 4.53 -10.51 -3.12
C ALA A 55 5.88 -10.08 -3.69
N ALA A 56 6.97 -10.78 -3.32
CA ALA A 56 8.31 -10.53 -3.85
C ALA A 56 8.40 -10.72 -5.37
N LEU A 57 7.68 -11.72 -5.92
CA LEU A 57 7.59 -11.93 -7.35
C LEU A 57 6.83 -10.77 -8.03
N LEU A 58 5.67 -10.37 -7.52
CA LEU A 58 4.88 -9.27 -8.08
C LEU A 58 5.63 -7.93 -8.03
N LEU A 59 6.38 -7.69 -6.95
CA LEU A 59 7.19 -6.47 -6.80
C LEU A 59 8.28 -6.36 -7.88
N GLN A 60 8.83 -7.46 -8.37
CA GLN A 60 9.78 -7.44 -9.50
C GLN A 60 9.13 -6.95 -10.79
N TYR A 61 7.82 -7.15 -10.96
CA TYR A 61 7.04 -6.67 -12.10
C TYR A 61 6.35 -5.32 -11.85
N LEU A 62 6.54 -4.72 -10.67
CA LEU A 62 5.96 -3.42 -10.33
C LEU A 62 6.26 -2.32 -11.37
N PRO A 63 7.48 -2.20 -11.95
CA PRO A 63 7.72 -1.22 -13.00
C PRO A 63 6.77 -1.37 -14.19
N LEU A 64 6.43 -2.61 -14.55
CA LEU A 64 5.51 -2.93 -15.64
C LEU A 64 4.07 -2.55 -15.30
N LEU A 65 3.68 -2.67 -14.04
CA LEU A 65 2.37 -2.21 -13.53
C LEU A 65 2.27 -0.68 -13.50
N LEU A 66 3.37 0.03 -13.26
CA LEU A 66 3.42 1.50 -13.18
C LEU A 66 3.46 2.18 -14.57
N ILE A 67 3.81 1.44 -15.63
CA ILE A 67 3.82 1.96 -17.00
C ILE A 67 2.44 2.44 -17.44
N VAL A 68 1.36 1.72 -17.12
CA VAL A 68 0.00 2.09 -17.56
C VAL A 68 -0.45 3.43 -16.95
N PRO A 69 -0.37 3.64 -15.62
CA PRO A 69 -0.60 4.95 -15.02
C PRO A 69 0.31 6.05 -15.59
N ALA A 70 1.60 5.77 -15.76
CA ALA A 70 2.56 6.74 -16.29
C ALA A 70 2.21 7.17 -17.72
N ALA A 71 1.86 6.23 -18.60
CA ALA A 71 1.42 6.50 -19.96
C ALA A 71 0.14 7.35 -19.99
N GLY A 72 -0.80 7.11 -19.07
CA GLY A 72 -2.02 7.92 -18.93
C GLY A 72 -1.76 9.38 -18.56
N ILE A 73 -0.68 9.66 -17.82
CA ILE A 73 -0.26 11.03 -17.51
C ILE A 73 0.33 11.70 -18.76
N MET A 74 1.10 10.97 -19.57
CA MET A 74 1.71 11.52 -20.79
C MET A 74 0.70 11.95 -21.85
N THR A 75 -0.45 11.27 -21.94
CA THR A 75 -1.52 11.62 -22.89
C THR A 75 -2.30 12.87 -22.49
N SER A 76 -2.25 13.28 -21.21
CA SER A 76 -2.88 14.49 -20.67
C SER A 76 -1.84 15.57 -20.31
N SER A 77 -0.76 15.65 -21.11
CA SER A 77 0.41 16.48 -20.80
C SER A 77 0.12 17.98 -20.74
N GLU A 78 -0.78 18.50 -21.59
CA GLU A 78 -1.12 19.93 -21.62
C GLU A 78 -1.84 20.40 -20.34
N ALA A 79 -2.80 19.61 -19.85
CA ALA A 79 -3.49 19.88 -18.59
C ALA A 79 -2.52 19.81 -17.39
N LEU A 80 -1.58 18.85 -17.42
CA LEU A 80 -0.57 18.69 -16.38
C LEU A 80 0.38 19.89 -16.30
N LEU A 81 0.76 20.47 -17.45
CA LEU A 81 1.65 21.64 -17.51
C LEU A 81 0.96 22.91 -17.01
N ALA A 82 -0.34 23.06 -17.24
CA ALA A 82 -1.12 24.19 -16.74
C ALA A 82 -1.21 24.20 -15.21
N ASP A 83 -1.44 23.04 -14.60
CA ASP A 83 -1.58 22.89 -13.14
C ASP A 83 -0.28 22.46 -12.44
N LEU A 84 0.85 22.47 -13.16
CA LEU A 84 2.15 22.06 -12.64
C LEU A 84 2.54 22.72 -11.30
N PRO A 85 2.35 24.03 -11.06
CA PRO A 85 2.68 24.62 -9.77
C PRO A 85 1.79 24.09 -8.63
N ALA A 86 0.50 23.83 -8.89
CA ALA A 86 -0.42 23.28 -7.89
C ALA A 86 -0.08 21.82 -7.57
N ILE A 87 0.22 21.02 -8.59
CA ILE A 87 0.65 19.62 -8.43
C ILE A 87 1.98 19.54 -7.70
N ALA A 88 2.97 20.35 -8.10
CA ALA A 88 4.28 20.38 -7.45
C ALA A 88 4.16 20.80 -5.98
N ALA A 89 3.37 21.83 -5.68
CA ALA A 89 3.10 22.24 -4.30
C ALA A 89 2.43 21.12 -3.51
N GLY A 90 1.39 20.47 -4.06
CA GLY A 90 0.73 19.33 -3.42
C GLY A 90 1.69 18.17 -3.15
N LEU A 91 2.54 17.81 -4.11
CA LEU A 91 3.55 16.76 -3.96
C LEU A 91 4.58 17.10 -2.88
N VAL A 92 5.16 18.30 -2.92
CA VAL A 92 6.15 18.75 -1.94
C VAL A 92 5.56 18.81 -0.54
N LEU A 93 4.37 19.40 -0.38
CA LEU A 93 3.68 19.48 0.91
C LEU A 93 3.33 18.08 1.43
N SER A 94 2.78 17.20 0.58
CA SER A 94 2.45 15.83 0.97
C SER A 94 3.69 15.04 1.39
N LEU A 95 4.83 15.24 0.73
CA LEU A 95 6.10 14.60 1.06
C LEU A 95 6.66 15.12 2.38
N MET A 96 6.66 16.44 2.57
CA MET A 96 7.12 17.08 3.80
C MET A 96 6.32 16.65 5.03
N VAL A 97 5.04 16.28 4.88
CA VAL A 97 4.22 15.74 5.98
C VAL A 97 4.41 14.24 6.13
N THR A 98 4.33 13.49 5.03
CA THR A 98 4.33 12.02 5.06
C THR A 98 5.66 11.44 5.53
N VAL A 99 6.80 11.99 5.10
CA VAL A 99 8.12 11.43 5.44
C VAL A 99 8.43 11.56 6.93
N PRO A 100 8.31 12.73 7.57
CA PRO A 100 8.49 12.85 9.02
C PRO A 100 7.47 12.02 9.81
N PHE A 101 6.22 11.97 9.34
CA PHE A 101 5.18 11.17 9.99
C PHE A 101 5.52 9.66 9.97
N CYS A 102 5.93 9.13 8.82
CA CYS A 102 6.39 7.73 8.70
C CYS A 102 7.61 7.46 9.59
N GLY A 103 8.58 8.38 9.61
CA GLY A 103 9.76 8.26 10.48
C GLY A 103 9.39 8.24 11.96
N TRP A 104 8.53 9.17 12.40
CA TRP A 104 8.01 9.22 13.76
C TRP A 104 7.22 7.97 14.12
N LEU A 105 6.34 7.51 13.24
CA LEU A 105 5.53 6.30 13.43
C LEU A 105 6.42 5.06 13.57
N MET A 106 7.45 4.92 12.73
CA MET A 106 8.41 3.82 12.81
C MET A 106 9.18 3.85 14.14
N GLN A 107 9.68 5.00 14.56
CA GLN A 107 10.36 5.15 15.86
C GLN A 107 9.42 4.83 17.03
N TYR A 108 8.17 5.27 16.98
CA TYR A 108 7.15 4.98 17.98
C TYR A 108 6.89 3.46 18.10
N LEU A 109 6.73 2.76 16.98
CA LEU A 109 6.50 1.31 16.95
C LEU A 109 7.71 0.50 17.44
N ILE A 110 8.93 0.92 17.08
CA ILE A 110 10.18 0.28 17.56
C ILE A 110 10.28 0.42 19.09
N ARG A 111 10.14 1.64 19.63
CA ARG A 111 10.18 1.88 21.09
C ARG A 111 9.12 1.09 21.86
N ARG A 112 7.92 0.94 21.29
CA ARG A 112 6.85 0.12 21.87
C ARG A 112 7.21 -1.37 21.89
N THR A 113 7.93 -1.84 20.88
CA THR A 113 8.39 -3.23 20.79
C THR A 113 9.51 -3.52 21.77
N GLU A 114 10.46 -2.59 21.95
CA GLU A 114 11.55 -2.71 22.93
C GLU A 114 11.02 -2.75 24.37
N ARG A 115 10.11 -1.84 24.75
CA ARG A 115 9.46 -1.86 26.07
C ARG A 115 8.71 -3.17 26.36
N ARG A 116 8.13 -3.79 25.33
CA ARG A 116 7.47 -5.10 25.48
C ARG A 116 8.47 -6.24 25.75
N LYS A 117 9.68 -6.16 25.21
CA LYS A 117 10.73 -7.16 25.47
C LYS A 117 11.34 -6.99 26.86
N GLU A 118 11.51 -5.76 27.32
CA GLU A 118 12.06 -5.45 28.65
C GLU A 118 11.11 -5.87 29.78
N ASN A 119 9.79 -5.69 29.62
CA ASN A 119 8.78 -6.17 30.58
C ASN A 119 8.57 -7.71 30.58
N GLN A 120 9.22 -8.45 29.67
CA GLN A 120 9.15 -9.92 29.61
C GLN A 120 10.39 -10.60 30.23
N LEU A 121 11.39 -9.81 30.64
CA LEU A 121 12.56 -10.23 31.40
C LEU A 121 12.35 -9.93 32.88
#